data_AF-A0A285ZQ35-F1
#
_entry.id   AF-A0A285ZQ35-F1
#
_cell.length_a   1.000
_cell.length_b   1.000
_cell.length_c   1.000
_cell.angle_alpha   90.00
_cell.angle_beta   90.00
_cell.angle_gamma   90.00
#
_symmetry.space_group_name_H-M   'P 1'
#
loop_
_entity.id
_entity.type
_entity.pdbx_description
1 polymer ?
#
loop_
_entity_poly.entity_id
_entity_poly.type
_entity_poly.pdbx_seq_one_letter_code
_entity_poly.pdbx_strand_id
1 'polypeptide(L)'
;MEGKSQHLETTDPNVFGKILAVVILGFGICLVIGAIKNWNWLYAEYKHYQNNWSMGQISRYLGRKTARIIGFMGGILMLCIGIFLSYYALIIKN
;
A
#
# COMPACT_ATOMS: atom_id res chain seq x y z
N MET A 1 -39.34 -7.04 -27.24
CA MET A 1 -37.94 -6.67 -27.48
C MET A 1 -37.23 -6.76 -26.15
N GLU A 2 -36.59 -7.90 -25.94
CA GLU A 2 -35.93 -8.30 -24.71
C GLU A 2 -34.67 -7.47 -24.45
N GLY A 3 -34.38 -7.29 -23.16
CA GLY A 3 -33.04 -7.47 -22.64
C GLY A 3 -32.02 -6.39 -22.96
N LYS A 4 -31.98 -5.35 -22.13
CA LYS A 4 -30.72 -4.70 -21.71
C LYS A 4 -30.93 -3.93 -20.41
N SER A 5 -31.35 -4.64 -19.35
CA SER A 5 -31.06 -4.23 -17.99
C SER A 5 -29.55 -4.44 -17.77
N GLN A 6 -28.73 -3.56 -18.33
CA GLN A 6 -27.30 -3.57 -18.05
C GLN A 6 -27.13 -3.14 -16.60
N HIS A 7 -27.03 -4.15 -15.73
CA HIS A 7 -26.03 -4.27 -14.68
C HIS A 7 -25.18 -3.01 -14.49
N LEU A 8 -25.77 -1.99 -13.86
CA LEU A 8 -24.99 -1.08 -13.04
C LEU A 8 -24.81 -1.88 -11.76
N GLU A 9 -23.69 -2.61 -11.66
CA GLU A 9 -23.25 -3.18 -10.39
C GLU A 9 -23.40 -2.08 -9.35
N THR A 10 -24.37 -2.25 -8.46
CA THR A 10 -24.43 -1.47 -7.23
C THR A 10 -23.18 -1.89 -6.47
N THR A 11 -22.06 -1.20 -6.71
CA THR A 11 -20.82 -1.43 -5.99
C THR A 11 -21.15 -1.14 -4.55
N ASP A 12 -21.47 -2.19 -3.79
CA ASP A 12 -21.78 -2.06 -2.39
C ASP A 12 -20.61 -1.31 -1.75
N PRO A 13 -20.82 -0.15 -1.12
CA PRO A 13 -19.74 0.61 -0.51
C PRO A 13 -18.98 -0.22 0.55
N ASN A 14 -19.57 -1.32 1.03
CA ASN A 14 -18.91 -2.35 1.82
C ASN A 14 -17.83 -3.14 1.06
N VAL A 15 -18.06 -3.49 -0.20
CA VAL A 15 -17.11 -4.26 -1.02
C VAL A 15 -15.89 -3.40 -1.36
N PHE A 16 -16.09 -2.12 -1.71
CA PHE A 16 -14.99 -1.18 -1.93
C PHE A 16 -14.09 -1.04 -0.68
N GLY A 17 -14.68 -0.89 0.50
CA GLY A 17 -13.94 -0.80 1.76
C GLY A 17 -13.12 -2.06 2.08
N LYS A 18 -13.68 -3.25 1.81
CA LYS A 18 -12.97 -4.53 1.97
C LYS A 18 -11.79 -4.66 0.99
N ILE A 19 -12.00 -4.33 -0.29
CA ILE A 19 -10.93 -4.37 -1.30
C ILE A 19 -9.81 -3.39 -0.93
N LEU A 20 -10.16 -2.15 -0.57
CA LEU A 20 -9.18 -1.13 -0.16
C LEU A 20 -8.35 -1.59 1.05
N ALA A 21 -8.98 -2.21 2.04
CA ALA A 21 -8.29 -2.72 3.22
C ALA A 21 -7.28 -3.83 2.87
N VAL A 22 -7.66 -4.78 1.99
CA VAL A 22 -6.76 -5.85 1.53
C VAL A 22 -5.57 -5.28 0.73
N VAL A 23 -5.82 -4.29 -0.14
CA VAL A 23 -4.75 -3.64 -0.92
C VAL A 23 -3.77 -2.92 0.00
N ILE A 24 -4.24 -2.17 0.99
CA ILE A 24 -3.39 -1.45 1.96
C ILE A 24 -2.57 -2.44 2.79
N LEU A 25 -3.16 -3.55 3.25
CA LEU A 25 -2.46 -4.60 3.98
C LEU A 25 -1.37 -5.26 3.12
N GLY A 26 -1.70 -5.68 1.90
CA GLY A 26 -0.75 -6.27 0.98
C GLY A 26 0.42 -5.33 0.68
N PHE A 27 0.12 -4.05 0.49
CA PHE A 27 1.15 -3.03 0.26
C PHE A 27 2.04 -2.82 1.51
N GLY A 28 1.46 -2.77 2.71
CA GLY A 28 2.20 -2.69 3.97
C GLY A 28 3.14 -3.88 4.19
N ILE A 29 2.68 -5.10 3.91
CA ILE A 29 3.50 -6.32 3.96
C ILE A 29 4.66 -6.24 2.97
N CYS A 30 4.40 -5.83 1.73
CA CYS A 30 5.43 -5.67 0.71
C CYS A 30 6.50 -4.65 1.11
N LEU A 31 6.13 -3.54 1.76
CA LEU A 31 7.08 -2.56 2.28
C LEU A 31 7.95 -3.14 3.40
N VAL A 32 7.36 -3.88 4.34
CA VAL A 32 8.09 -4.52 5.45
C VAL A 32 9.05 -5.59 4.94
N ILE A 33 8.58 -6.50 4.07
CA ILE A 33 9.41 -7.55 3.47
C ILE A 33 10.50 -6.94 2.60
N GLY A 34 10.16 -5.92 1.80
CA GLY A 34 11.11 -5.20 0.97
C GLY A 34 12.24 -4.57 1.79
N ALA A 35 11.90 -3.98 2.95
CA ALA A 35 12.86 -3.39 3.88
C ALA A 35 13.82 -4.44 4.47
N ILE A 36 13.29 -5.59 4.90
CA ILE A 36 14.07 -6.70 5.49
C ILE A 36 14.97 -7.36 4.43
N LYS A 37 14.40 -7.71 3.27
CA LYS A 37 15.12 -8.37 2.17
C LYS A 37 16.00 -7.42 1.36
N ASN A 38 16.02 -6.12 1.68
CA ASN A 38 16.78 -5.10 0.98
C ASN A 38 16.54 -5.15 -0.54
N TRP A 39 15.27 -5.13 -0.93
CA TRP A 39 14.88 -5.21 -2.33
C TRP A 39 15.52 -4.09 -3.15
N ASN A 40 16.41 -4.47 -4.05
CA ASN A 40 17.13 -3.52 -4.91
C ASN A 40 16.17 -2.70 -5.77
N TRP A 41 15.03 -3.24 -6.23
CA TRP A 41 14.08 -2.46 -7.02
C TRP A 41 13.36 -1.36 -6.21
N LEU A 42 13.24 -1.53 -4.88
CA LEU A 42 12.55 -0.59 -3.98
C LEU A 42 13.50 0.46 -3.39
N TYR A 43 14.76 0.08 -3.12
CA TYR A 43 15.77 0.93 -2.49
C TYR A 43 17.01 1.20 -3.35
N ALA A 44 17.00 0.85 -4.65
CA ALA A 44 18.04 1.29 -5.55
C ALA A 44 18.04 2.82 -5.62
N GLU A 45 19.24 3.38 -5.56
CA GLU A 45 19.44 4.80 -5.77
C GLU A 45 19.16 5.13 -7.23
N TYR A 46 18.19 6.00 -7.47
CA TYR A 46 17.91 6.48 -8.82
C TYR A 46 19.08 7.33 -9.32
N LYS A 47 19.71 6.95 -10.45
CA LYS A 47 20.83 7.70 -11.04
C LYS A 47 20.46 9.13 -11.47
N HIS A 48 19.21 9.37 -11.84
CA HIS A 48 18.70 10.71 -12.16
C HIS A 48 17.89 11.32 -11.02
N TYR A 49 18.11 12.61 -10.75
CA TYR A 49 17.30 13.38 -9.82
C TYR A 49 15.95 13.66 -10.46
N GLN A 50 14.90 13.04 -9.96
CA GLN A 50 13.52 13.28 -10.38
C GLN A 50 12.74 13.63 -9.12
N ASN A 51 11.99 14.73 -9.13
CA ASN A 51 11.22 15.30 -8.02
C ASN A 51 10.02 14.42 -7.62
N ASN A 52 10.24 13.12 -7.48
CA ASN A 52 9.24 12.17 -7.05
C ASN A 52 9.63 11.72 -5.64
N TRP A 53 8.67 11.73 -4.71
CA TRP A 53 8.75 11.24 -3.32
C TRP A 53 8.95 9.71 -3.24
N SER A 54 9.85 9.18 -4.07
CA SER A 54 10.15 7.76 -4.19
C SER A 54 11.27 7.37 -3.23
N MET A 55 11.21 6.15 -2.69
CA MET A 55 12.19 5.62 -1.74
C MET A 55 13.63 5.62 -2.27
N GLY A 56 13.84 5.62 -3.59
CA GLY A 56 15.18 5.72 -4.18
C GLY A 56 15.82 7.12 -4.10
N GLN A 57 15.04 8.19 -3.94
CA GLN A 57 15.56 9.53 -3.62
C GLN A 57 15.95 9.64 -2.13
N ILE A 58 15.12 9.08 -1.25
CA ILE A 58 15.41 8.97 0.19
C ILE A 58 16.70 8.15 0.39
N SER A 59 16.92 7.10 -0.39
CA SER A 59 18.17 6.33 -0.37
C SER A 59 19.38 7.15 -0.82
N ARG A 60 19.24 8.06 -1.79
CA ARG A 60 20.34 8.93 -2.23
C ARG A 60 20.70 9.99 -1.21
N TYR A 61 19.70 10.60 -0.57
CA TYR A 61 19.92 11.72 0.34
C TYR A 61 20.32 11.25 1.74
N LEU A 62 19.74 10.15 2.23
CA LEU A 62 19.93 9.67 3.60
C LEU A 62 20.64 8.31 3.68
N GLY A 63 21.00 7.72 2.53
CA GLY A 63 21.59 6.39 2.44
C GLY A 63 20.57 5.25 2.47
N ARG A 64 20.93 4.13 1.85
CA ARG A 64 20.09 2.91 1.76
C ARG A 64 19.64 2.35 3.11
N LYS A 65 20.40 2.58 4.19
CA LYS A 65 20.00 2.17 5.55
C LYS A 65 18.79 2.97 6.04
N THR A 66 18.82 4.29 5.89
CA THR A 66 17.74 5.18 6.35
C THR A 66 16.47 5.02 5.53
N ALA A 67 16.59 4.85 4.21
CA ALA A 67 15.44 4.56 3.35
C ALA A 67 14.71 3.27 3.74
N ARG A 68 15.45 2.23 4.17
CA ARG A 68 14.88 0.99 4.69
C ARG A 68 14.14 1.18 6.00
N ILE A 69 14.70 1.95 6.93
CA ILE A 69 14.04 2.26 8.21
C ILE A 69 12.73 3.01 7.97
N ILE A 70 12.74 4.01 7.08
CA ILE A 70 11.54 4.77 6.70
C ILE A 70 10.51 3.86 6.02
N GLY A 71 10.92 2.99 5.11
CA GLY A 71 10.02 2.02 4.48
C GLY A 71 9.47 0.98 5.44
N PHE A 72 10.25 0.55 6.43
CA PHE A 72 9.80 -0.35 7.49
C PHE A 72 8.78 0.33 8.42
N MET A 73 9.06 1.55 8.88
CA MET A 73 8.13 2.35 9.70
C MET A 73 6.85 2.67 8.93
N GLY A 74 6.95 3.06 7.66
CA GLY A 74 5.80 3.30 6.80
C GLY A 74 4.98 2.04 6.53
N GLY A 75 5.63 0.90 6.33
CA GLY A 75 4.98 -0.39 6.18
C GLY A 75 4.22 -0.84 7.42
N ILE A 76 4.79 -0.66 8.62
CA ILE A 76 4.10 -0.92 9.89
C ILE A 76 2.90 0.01 10.07
N LEU A 77 3.05 1.29 9.77
CA LEU A 77 1.95 2.26 9.88
C LEU A 77 0.80 1.90 8.93
N MET A 78 1.11 1.54 7.68
CA MET A 78 0.10 1.06 6.72
C MET A 78 -0.54 -0.25 7.15
N LEU A 79 0.21 -1.17 7.76
CA LEU A 79 -0.36 -2.39 8.35
C LEU A 79 -1.35 -2.06 9.47
N CYS A 80 -1.00 -1.17 10.40
CA CYS A 80 -1.90 -0.75 11.48
C CYS A 80 -3.18 -0.10 10.94
N ILE A 81 -3.05 0.78 9.93
CA ILE A 81 -4.21 1.41 9.28
C ILE A 81 -5.04 0.37 8.53
N GLY A 82 -4.41 -0.57 7.81
CA GLY A 82 -5.08 -1.65 7.09
C GLY A 82 -5.85 -2.58 8.03
N ILE A 83 -5.28 -2.94 9.19
CA ILE A 83 -5.95 -3.73 10.23
C ILE A 83 -7.14 -2.96 10.79
N PHE A 84 -6.95 -1.67 11.11
CA PHE A 84 -8.02 -0.82 11.62
C PHE A 84 -9.18 -0.69 10.63
N LEU A 85 -8.89 -0.41 9.36
CA LEU A 85 -9.91 -0.34 8.30
C LEU A 85 -10.60 -1.69 8.08
N SER A 86 -9.85 -2.79 8.12
CA SER A 86 -10.43 -4.14 8.04
C SER A 86 -11.39 -4.42 9.19
N TYR A 87 -11.03 -4.03 10.42
CA TYR A 87 -11.88 -4.16 11.60
C TYR A 87 -13.21 -3.39 11.43
N TYR A 88 -13.15 -2.13 11.00
CA TYR A 88 -14.36 -1.33 10.74
C TYR A 88 -15.21 -1.90 9.60
N ALA A 89 -14.58 -2.37 8.52
CA ALA A 89 -15.28 -2.86 7.34
C ALA A 89 -15.91 -4.26 7.53
N LEU A 90 -15.32 -5.10 8.38
CA LEU A 90 -15.76 -6.49 8.58
C LEU A 90 -16.63 -6.68 9.81
N ILE A 91 -16.40 -5.95 10.90
CA ILE A 91 -17.07 -6.20 12.20
C ILE A 91 -18.16 -5.18 12.49
N ILE A 92 -17.95 -3.88 12.23
CA ILE A 92 -18.94 -2.84 12.55
C ILE A 92 -20.08 -2.78 11.52
N LYS A 93 -19.83 -3.27 10.31
CA LYS A 93 -20.73 -3.14 9.17
C LYS A 93 -21.41 -4.44 8.74
N ASN A 94 -21.32 -5.48 9.58
CA ASN A 94 -21.94 -6.79 9.44
C ASN A 94 -22.92 -7.03 10.58
#